data_AF-A0A524GZI1-F1
#
_entry.id   AF-A0A524GZI1-F1
#
_cell.length_a   1.000
_cell.length_b   1.000
_cell.length_c   1.000
_cell.angle_alpha   90.00
_cell.angle_beta   90.00
_cell.angle_gamma   90.00
#
_symmetry.space_group_name_H-M   'P 1'
#
loop_
_entity.id
_entity.type
_entity.pdbx_description
1 polymer ?
#
loop_
_entity_poly.entity_id
_entity_poly.type
_entity_poly.pdbx_seq_one_letter_code
_entity_poly.pdbx_strand_id
1 'polypeptide(L)'
;MASIPGLDDAGARTPAFSFVVLPYNRDSLVAAFEARATTPKPATAQLDTLFAQFRAPFAAYTGIVAQAGRLNDSLAALKARLEALPRTSTEYSDSYARWTGLRDSLSAIDKQAARARADLDAARPAFLAQSESLRVLVRHWQDSTYTGYDRAVDSIVRATRRKPVADTTDASGVALVKLSGGPWWVYSRSWDPRDPNAEWYWNVQVSADTVRLNAASGVNRPRY
;
A
#
# COMPACT_ATOMS: atom_id res chain seq x y z
N MET A 1 10.10 -14.17 -3.63
CA MET A 1 9.85 -13.12 -4.64
C MET A 1 8.69 -12.27 -4.17
N ALA A 2 8.80 -10.95 -4.19
CA ALA A 2 7.74 -10.04 -3.74
C ALA A 2 7.25 -9.12 -4.87
N SER A 3 5.95 -8.83 -4.89
CA SER A 3 5.29 -7.84 -5.74
C SER A 3 4.17 -7.19 -4.95
N ILE A 4 4.14 -5.86 -4.89
CA ILE A 4 3.06 -5.10 -4.26
C ILE A 4 1.99 -4.82 -5.32
N PRO A 5 0.76 -5.37 -5.17
CA PRO A 5 -0.30 -5.11 -6.14
C PRO A 5 -0.73 -3.63 -6.14
N GLY A 6 -0.83 -3.04 -7.33
CA GLY A 6 -1.28 -1.66 -7.54
C GLY A 6 -0.16 -0.60 -7.61
N LEU A 7 1.07 -0.94 -7.23
CA LEU A 7 2.26 -0.11 -7.54
C LEU A 7 2.76 -0.45 -8.95
N ASP A 8 2.55 -1.70 -9.35
CA ASP A 8 2.87 -2.25 -10.66
C ASP A 8 1.68 -3.06 -11.16
N ASP A 9 0.89 -2.52 -12.09
CA ASP A 9 -0.29 -3.19 -12.69
C ASP A 9 0.06 -4.49 -13.47
N ALA A 10 1.35 -4.87 -13.53
CA ALA A 10 1.84 -6.05 -14.23
C ALA A 10 2.52 -7.11 -13.32
N GLY A 11 2.43 -6.98 -11.98
CA GLY A 11 3.11 -7.93 -11.09
C GLY A 11 4.64 -7.79 -11.12
N ALA A 12 5.13 -6.57 -11.37
CA ALA A 12 6.55 -6.30 -11.31
C ALA A 12 7.07 -6.50 -9.89
N ARG A 13 8.34 -6.88 -9.81
CA ARG A 13 8.96 -7.28 -8.55
C ARG A 13 9.34 -6.02 -7.79
N THR A 14 8.99 -5.98 -6.51
CA THR A 14 9.26 -4.82 -5.67
C THR A 14 10.65 -4.96 -5.05
N PRO A 15 11.61 -4.10 -5.39
CA PRO A 15 12.90 -4.07 -4.70
C PRO A 15 12.76 -3.52 -3.29
N ALA A 16 13.72 -3.83 -2.41
CA ALA A 16 13.75 -3.34 -1.04
C ALA A 16 12.49 -3.66 -0.21
N PHE A 17 11.77 -4.75 -0.53
CA PHE A 17 10.60 -5.20 0.21
C PHE A 17 11.00 -5.97 1.46
N SER A 18 10.66 -5.45 2.64
CA SER A 18 10.99 -6.07 3.92
C SER A 18 9.99 -7.16 4.33
N PHE A 19 10.50 -8.22 4.96
CA PHE A 19 9.69 -9.31 5.49
C PHE A 19 10.36 -9.96 6.71
N VAL A 20 9.58 -10.76 7.44
CA VAL A 20 10.07 -11.55 8.57
C VAL A 20 9.64 -13.00 8.38
N VAL A 21 10.57 -13.94 8.50
CA VAL A 21 10.30 -15.36 8.58
C VAL A 21 10.16 -15.76 10.05
N LEU A 22 9.01 -16.31 10.41
CA LEU A 22 8.62 -16.68 11.77
C LEU A 22 8.58 -18.21 11.92
N PRO A 23 9.02 -18.78 13.06
CA PRO A 23 8.92 -20.21 13.32
C PRO A 23 7.53 -20.63 13.83
N TYR A 24 6.54 -19.73 13.75
CA TYR A 24 5.15 -19.91 14.21
C TYR A 24 4.17 -19.15 13.31
N ASN A 25 2.93 -19.62 13.26
CA ASN A 25 1.84 -18.94 12.56
C ASN A 25 1.43 -17.71 13.37
N ARG A 26 1.69 -16.51 12.86
CA ARG A 26 1.33 -15.27 13.54
C ARG A 26 -0.18 -15.19 13.81
N ASP A 27 -1.00 -15.55 12.83
CA ASP A 27 -2.46 -15.46 12.96
C ASP A 27 -3.02 -16.45 13.96
N SER A 28 -2.45 -17.65 14.08
CA SER A 28 -2.86 -18.57 15.15
C SER A 28 -2.53 -18.03 16.54
N LEU A 29 -1.37 -17.38 16.70
CA LEU A 29 -1.02 -16.73 17.96
C LEU A 29 -1.98 -15.58 18.28
N VAL A 30 -2.23 -14.70 17.31
CA VAL A 30 -3.19 -13.60 17.45
C VAL A 30 -4.58 -14.13 17.81
N ALA A 31 -5.09 -15.13 17.09
CA ALA A 31 -6.39 -15.74 17.35
C ALA A 31 -6.48 -16.33 18.77
N ALA A 32 -5.39 -16.91 19.30
CA ALA A 32 -5.35 -17.43 20.66
C ALA A 32 -5.45 -16.32 21.72
N PHE A 33 -4.92 -15.12 21.46
CA PHE A 33 -5.10 -13.96 22.33
C PHE A 33 -6.52 -13.39 22.20
N GLU A 34 -7.04 -13.23 20.98
CA GLU A 34 -8.40 -12.73 20.75
C GLU A 34 -9.46 -13.64 21.39
N ALA A 35 -9.28 -14.97 21.34
CA ALA A 35 -10.18 -15.94 21.98
C ALA A 35 -10.21 -15.85 23.52
N ARG A 36 -9.20 -15.20 24.14
CA ARG A 36 -9.09 -14.99 25.59
C ARG A 36 -9.42 -13.56 25.99
N ALA A 37 -9.78 -12.71 25.04
CA ALA A 37 -10.14 -11.32 25.31
C ALA A 37 -11.33 -11.25 26.26
N THR A 38 -11.21 -10.44 27.31
CA THR A 38 -12.30 -10.20 28.28
C THR A 38 -13.27 -9.12 27.82
N THR A 39 -12.90 -8.37 26.78
CA THR A 39 -13.74 -7.34 26.16
C THR A 39 -13.99 -7.69 24.69
N PRO A 40 -15.20 -7.41 24.18
CA PRO A 40 -15.52 -7.68 22.78
C PRO A 40 -14.66 -6.81 21.86
N LYS A 41 -14.24 -7.40 20.73
CA LYS A 41 -13.54 -6.66 19.68
C LYS A 41 -14.42 -5.50 19.19
N PRO A 42 -13.92 -4.26 19.16
CA PRO A 42 -14.69 -3.11 18.67
C PRO A 42 -15.19 -3.36 17.24
N ALA A 43 -16.42 -2.95 16.97
CA ALA A 43 -16.99 -3.06 15.63
C ALA A 43 -16.24 -2.13 14.67
N THR A 44 -15.52 -2.70 13.71
CA THR A 44 -14.76 -1.93 12.71
C THR A 44 -15.60 -1.49 11.51
N ALA A 45 -16.84 -1.99 11.38
CA ALA A 45 -17.71 -1.68 10.23
C ALA A 45 -17.96 -0.17 10.04
N GLN A 46 -17.99 0.61 11.12
CA GLN A 46 -18.09 2.07 11.03
C GLN A 46 -16.79 2.69 10.48
N LEU A 47 -15.63 2.18 10.90
CA LEU A 47 -14.32 2.56 10.37
C LEU A 47 -14.20 2.20 8.88
N ASP A 48 -14.65 1.01 8.50
CA ASP A 48 -14.68 0.54 7.11
C ASP A 48 -15.57 1.44 6.24
N THR A 49 -16.73 1.83 6.76
CA THR A 49 -17.65 2.76 6.10
C THR A 49 -17.01 4.14 5.91
N LEU A 50 -16.35 4.67 6.94
CA LEU A 50 -15.64 5.96 6.86
C LEU A 50 -14.50 5.91 5.85
N PHE A 51 -13.73 4.81 5.82
CA PHE A 51 -12.69 4.61 4.82
C PHE A 51 -13.26 4.54 3.40
N ALA A 52 -14.35 3.80 3.20
CA ALA A 52 -15.01 3.71 1.90
C ALA A 52 -15.54 5.08 1.43
N GLN A 53 -16.12 5.87 2.33
CA GLN A 53 -16.60 7.23 2.03
C GLN A 53 -15.44 8.19 1.67
N PHE A 54 -14.32 8.11 2.38
CA PHE A 54 -13.15 8.95 2.10
C PHE A 54 -12.37 8.51 0.85
N ARG A 55 -12.51 7.25 0.44
CA ARG A 55 -11.81 6.69 -0.72
C ARG A 55 -12.16 7.39 -2.03
N ALA A 56 -13.43 7.72 -2.25
CA ALA A 56 -13.88 8.34 -3.50
C ALA A 56 -13.24 9.72 -3.78
N PRO A 57 -13.29 10.72 -2.87
CA PRO A 57 -12.64 12.00 -3.10
C PRO A 57 -11.11 11.89 -3.19
N PHE A 58 -10.50 10.96 -2.43
CA PHE A 58 -9.07 10.70 -2.53
C PHE A 58 -8.69 10.16 -3.92
N ALA A 59 -9.38 9.12 -4.40
CA ALA A 59 -9.13 8.50 -5.70
C ALA A 59 -9.38 9.48 -6.87
N ALA A 60 -10.40 10.32 -6.76
CA ALA A 60 -10.66 11.38 -7.74
C ALA A 60 -9.49 12.36 -7.84
N TYR A 61 -9.01 12.88 -6.70
CA TYR A 61 -7.89 13.81 -6.67
C TYR A 61 -6.59 13.17 -7.19
N THR A 62 -6.24 11.97 -6.72
CA THR A 62 -4.99 11.30 -7.15
C THR A 62 -5.01 10.92 -8.61
N GLY A 63 -6.16 10.50 -9.15
CA GLY A 63 -6.34 10.21 -10.57
C GLY A 63 -6.09 11.45 -11.45
N ILE A 64 -6.61 12.61 -11.04
CA ILE A 64 -6.42 13.88 -11.76
C ILE A 64 -4.95 14.33 -11.69
N VAL A 65 -4.32 14.25 -10.52
CA VAL A 65 -2.89 14.59 -10.37
C VAL A 65 -2.00 13.69 -11.23
N ALA A 66 -2.28 12.39 -11.28
CA ALA A 66 -1.55 11.45 -12.14
C ALA A 66 -1.72 11.80 -13.63
N GLN A 67 -2.92 12.19 -14.04
CA GLN A 67 -3.17 12.63 -15.41
C GLN A 67 -2.47 13.96 -15.72
N ALA A 68 -2.46 14.92 -14.80
CA ALA A 68 -1.73 16.18 -14.95
C ALA A 68 -0.22 15.95 -15.10
N GLY A 69 0.34 15.01 -14.34
CA GLY A 69 1.73 14.56 -14.49
C GLY A 69 2.04 14.09 -15.91
N ARG A 70 1.23 13.16 -16.46
CA ARG A 70 1.40 12.66 -17.83
C ARG A 70 1.30 13.76 -18.90
N LEU A 71 0.42 14.75 -18.71
CA LEU A 71 0.31 15.89 -19.61
C LEU A 71 1.56 16.78 -19.55
N ASN A 72 2.08 17.05 -18.36
CA ASN A 72 3.31 17.81 -18.19
C ASN A 72 4.52 17.10 -18.83
N ASP A 73 4.64 15.78 -18.67
CA ASP A 73 5.70 14.99 -19.31
C ASP A 73 5.60 15.08 -20.84
N SER A 74 4.38 15.00 -21.38
CA SER A 74 4.12 15.14 -22.81
C SER A 74 4.46 16.55 -23.34
N LEU A 75 4.13 17.59 -22.57
CA LEU A 75 4.49 18.97 -22.90
C LEU A 75 6.00 19.19 -22.89
N ALA A 76 6.72 18.62 -21.92
CA ALA A 76 8.17 18.68 -21.84
C ALA A 76 8.82 18.00 -23.05
N ALA A 77 8.35 16.80 -23.42
CA ALA A 77 8.84 16.07 -24.59
C ALA A 77 8.59 16.83 -25.90
N LEU A 78 7.40 17.39 -26.09
CA LEU A 78 7.09 18.21 -27.27
C LEU A 78 7.91 19.50 -27.32
N LYS A 79 8.14 20.15 -26.17
CA LYS A 79 8.99 21.35 -26.10
C LYS A 79 10.42 21.02 -26.53
N ALA A 80 11.01 19.94 -26.00
CA ALA A 80 12.34 19.49 -26.39
C ALA A 80 12.42 19.18 -27.90
N ARG A 81 11.37 18.57 -28.48
CA ARG A 81 11.29 18.33 -29.92
C ARG A 81 11.22 19.63 -30.72
N LEU A 82 10.40 20.60 -30.30
CA LEU A 82 10.26 21.90 -30.95
C LEU A 82 11.57 22.69 -30.96
N GLU A 83 12.38 22.60 -29.91
CA GLU A 83 13.70 23.23 -29.82
C GLU A 83 14.71 22.64 -30.80
N ALA A 84 14.55 21.37 -31.19
CA ALA A 84 15.42 20.68 -32.15
C ALA A 84 15.00 20.87 -33.62
N LEU A 85 13.79 21.37 -33.89
CA LEU A 85 13.23 21.46 -35.24
C LEU A 85 13.38 22.87 -35.86
N PRO A 86 13.67 22.98 -37.17
CA PRO A 86 13.58 24.25 -37.87
C PRO A 86 12.15 24.78 -37.88
N ARG A 87 11.96 26.06 -37.57
CA ARG A 87 10.65 26.72 -37.50
C ARG A 87 9.85 26.71 -38.81
N THR A 88 10.54 26.53 -39.93
CA THR A 88 9.95 26.48 -41.27
C THR A 88 9.49 25.08 -41.68
N SER A 89 9.77 24.06 -40.88
CA SER A 89 9.35 22.68 -41.17
C SER A 89 7.88 22.45 -40.84
N THR A 90 7.19 21.64 -41.65
CA THR A 90 5.82 21.18 -41.37
C THR A 90 5.75 20.46 -40.02
N GLU A 91 6.78 19.69 -39.68
CA GLU A 91 6.89 18.97 -38.42
C GLU A 91 6.92 19.89 -37.19
N TYR A 92 7.53 21.08 -37.31
CA TYR A 92 7.49 22.12 -36.28
C TYR A 92 6.06 22.62 -36.10
N SER A 93 5.36 22.96 -37.19
CA SER A 93 3.97 23.44 -37.13
C SER A 93 3.04 22.42 -36.49
N ASP A 94 3.15 21.13 -36.86
CA ASP A 94 2.35 20.04 -36.29
C ASP A 94 2.64 19.83 -34.80
N SER A 95 3.92 19.82 -34.42
CA SER A 95 4.34 19.66 -33.02
C SER A 95 3.88 20.85 -32.17
N TYR A 96 3.90 22.05 -32.75
CA TYR A 96 3.46 23.28 -32.08
C TYR A 96 1.96 23.26 -31.83
N ALA A 97 1.15 22.87 -32.83
CA ALA A 97 -0.30 22.73 -32.69
C ALA A 97 -0.68 21.68 -31.61
N ARG A 98 0.06 20.57 -31.53
CA ARG A 98 -0.12 19.57 -30.46
C ARG A 98 0.27 20.14 -29.10
N TRP A 99 1.38 20.86 -29.02
CA TRP A 99 1.85 21.49 -27.79
C TRP A 99 0.84 22.53 -27.25
N THR A 100 0.28 23.38 -28.12
CA THR A 100 -0.77 24.34 -27.71
C THR A 100 -2.04 23.62 -27.24
N GLY A 101 -2.49 22.58 -27.96
CA GLY A 101 -3.66 21.79 -27.55
C GLY A 101 -3.48 21.08 -26.19
N LEU A 102 -2.28 20.56 -25.91
CA LEU A 102 -1.97 19.99 -24.59
C LEU A 102 -1.91 21.04 -23.48
N ARG A 103 -1.41 22.24 -23.78
CA ARG A 103 -1.38 23.35 -22.81
C ARG A 103 -2.80 23.78 -22.40
N ASP A 104 -3.72 23.84 -23.35
CA ASP A 104 -5.12 24.17 -23.06
C ASP A 104 -5.80 23.06 -22.25
N SER A 105 -5.47 21.80 -22.55
CA SER A 105 -5.90 20.63 -21.76
C SER A 105 -5.37 20.67 -20.33
N LEU A 106 -4.13 21.16 -20.12
CA LEU A 106 -3.56 21.35 -18.79
C LEU A 106 -4.32 22.42 -18.00
N SER A 107 -4.71 23.53 -18.61
CA SER A 107 -5.53 24.53 -17.90
C SER A 107 -6.89 23.96 -17.46
N ALA A 108 -7.49 23.10 -18.28
CA ALA A 108 -8.73 22.40 -17.91
C ALA A 108 -8.49 21.41 -16.75
N ILE A 109 -7.39 20.65 -16.77
CA ILE A 109 -7.09 19.69 -15.72
C ILE A 109 -6.74 20.35 -14.39
N ASP A 110 -6.09 21.52 -14.41
CA ASP A 110 -5.79 22.28 -13.19
C ASP A 110 -7.07 22.73 -12.48
N LYS A 111 -8.09 23.15 -13.23
CA LYS A 111 -9.41 23.49 -12.67
C LYS A 111 -10.08 22.27 -12.05
N GLN A 112 -9.99 21.11 -12.70
CA GLN A 112 -10.51 19.85 -12.16
C GLN A 112 -9.75 19.44 -10.90
N ALA A 113 -8.43 19.59 -10.88
CA ALA A 113 -7.58 19.27 -9.74
C ALA A 113 -7.92 20.17 -8.54
N ALA A 114 -8.11 21.47 -8.76
CA ALA A 114 -8.51 22.41 -7.72
C ALA A 114 -9.88 22.05 -7.12
N ARG A 115 -10.83 21.64 -7.96
CA ARG A 115 -12.16 21.19 -7.50
C ARG A 115 -12.08 19.91 -6.68
N ALA A 116 -11.42 18.87 -7.20
CA ALA A 116 -11.24 17.61 -6.49
C ALA A 116 -10.44 17.78 -5.19
N ARG A 117 -9.51 18.73 -5.15
CA ARG A 117 -8.78 19.09 -3.93
C ARG A 117 -9.70 19.70 -2.88
N ALA A 118 -10.57 20.64 -3.28
CA ALA A 118 -11.54 21.23 -2.38
C ALA A 118 -12.51 20.18 -1.81
N ASP A 119 -12.98 19.24 -2.64
CA ASP A 119 -13.85 18.14 -2.20
C ASP A 119 -13.13 17.22 -1.20
N LEU A 120 -11.85 16.90 -1.46
CA LEU A 120 -11.02 16.11 -0.55
C LEU A 120 -10.78 16.84 0.78
N ASP A 121 -10.48 18.14 0.74
CA ASP A 121 -10.22 18.93 1.94
C ASP A 121 -11.51 19.17 2.75
N ALA A 122 -12.68 19.20 2.11
CA ALA A 122 -13.98 19.23 2.79
C ALA A 122 -14.31 17.90 3.49
N ALA A 123 -13.97 16.76 2.88
CA ALA A 123 -14.21 15.44 3.47
C ALA A 123 -13.26 15.11 4.65
N ARG A 124 -12.06 15.71 4.66
CA ARG A 124 -10.98 15.36 5.59
C ARG A 124 -11.30 15.59 7.07
N PRO A 125 -11.85 16.73 7.54
CA PRO A 125 -12.05 16.96 8.98
C PRO A 125 -13.03 15.97 9.62
N ALA A 126 -14.18 15.73 8.98
CA ALA A 126 -15.19 14.79 9.46
C ALA A 126 -14.63 13.36 9.51
N PHE A 127 -13.89 12.97 8.48
CA PHE A 127 -13.20 11.68 8.42
C PHE A 127 -12.18 11.52 9.55
N LEU A 128 -11.30 12.50 9.76
CA LEU A 128 -10.24 12.43 10.79
C LEU A 128 -10.83 12.33 12.19
N ALA A 129 -11.82 13.15 12.52
CA ALA A 129 -12.42 13.15 13.85
C ALA A 129 -13.10 11.81 14.19
N GLN A 130 -13.87 11.26 13.25
CA GLN A 130 -14.60 10.01 13.47
C GLN A 130 -13.69 8.77 13.40
N SER A 131 -12.69 8.77 12.51
CA SER A 131 -11.77 7.64 12.41
C SER A 131 -10.82 7.57 13.61
N GLU A 132 -10.35 8.71 14.15
CA GLU A 132 -9.45 8.69 15.30
C GLU A 132 -10.14 8.20 16.58
N SER A 133 -11.41 8.60 16.82
CA SER A 133 -12.15 8.11 17.98
C SER A 133 -12.33 6.59 17.95
N LEU A 134 -12.66 6.03 16.78
CA LEU A 134 -12.78 4.59 16.59
C LEU A 134 -11.42 3.88 16.68
N ARG A 135 -10.35 4.47 16.15
CA ARG A 135 -8.99 3.93 16.28
C ARG A 135 -8.52 3.87 17.72
N VAL A 136 -8.87 4.87 18.54
CA VAL A 136 -8.57 4.85 19.99
C VAL A 136 -9.27 3.66 20.66
N LEU A 137 -10.53 3.39 20.33
CA LEU A 137 -11.25 2.22 20.86
C LEU A 137 -10.58 0.91 20.45
N VAL A 138 -10.17 0.78 19.18
CA VAL A 138 -9.43 -0.39 18.68
C VAL A 138 -8.11 -0.55 19.40
N ARG A 139 -7.30 0.51 19.54
CA ARG A 139 -6.01 0.47 20.24
C ARG A 139 -6.17 0.05 21.70
N HIS A 140 -7.11 0.64 22.43
CA HIS A 140 -7.37 0.27 23.82
C HIS A 140 -7.75 -1.21 23.96
N TRP A 141 -8.60 -1.72 23.06
CA TRP A 141 -8.91 -3.14 23.03
C TRP A 141 -7.68 -4.01 22.71
N GLN A 142 -6.83 -3.60 21.76
CA GLN A 142 -5.60 -4.32 21.42
C GLN A 142 -4.60 -4.35 22.58
N ASP A 143 -4.41 -3.24 23.29
CA ASP A 143 -3.48 -3.14 24.42
C ASP A 143 -3.87 -4.10 25.55
N SER A 144 -5.16 -4.15 25.87
CA SER A 144 -5.69 -5.09 26.87
C SER A 144 -5.65 -6.54 26.38
N THR A 145 -6.05 -6.79 25.12
CA THR A 145 -6.14 -8.15 24.56
C THR A 145 -4.78 -8.79 24.34
N TYR A 146 -3.77 -8.04 23.88
CA TYR A 146 -2.44 -8.55 23.54
C TYR A 146 -1.42 -8.40 24.69
N THR A 147 -1.89 -8.10 25.90
CA THR A 147 -1.05 -8.09 27.09
C THR A 147 -0.31 -9.43 27.23
N GLY A 148 1.02 -9.41 27.20
CA GLY A 148 1.87 -10.60 27.31
C GLY A 148 2.20 -11.29 25.99
N TYR A 149 1.84 -10.71 24.84
CA TYR A 149 2.19 -11.21 23.51
C TYR A 149 3.70 -11.48 23.36
N ASP A 150 4.54 -10.53 23.78
CA ASP A 150 6.01 -10.67 23.68
C ASP A 150 6.53 -11.88 24.46
N ARG A 151 5.99 -12.13 25.67
CA ARG A 151 6.37 -13.31 26.46
C ARG A 151 5.95 -14.61 25.77
N ALA A 152 4.81 -14.62 25.08
CA ALA A 152 4.37 -15.77 24.31
C ALA A 152 5.28 -16.03 23.11
N VAL A 153 5.66 -14.98 22.37
CA VAL A 153 6.64 -15.06 21.28
C VAL A 153 7.98 -15.60 21.80
N ASP A 154 8.49 -15.05 22.90
CA ASP A 154 9.73 -15.51 23.53
C ASP A 154 9.67 -16.98 23.93
N SER A 155 8.53 -17.40 24.49
CA SER A 155 8.30 -18.80 24.85
C SER A 155 8.37 -19.72 23.63
N ILE A 156 7.73 -19.34 22.53
CA ILE A 156 7.74 -20.09 21.26
C ILE A 156 9.17 -20.15 20.69
N VAL A 157 9.89 -19.02 20.66
CA VAL A 157 11.26 -18.96 20.15
C VAL A 157 12.20 -19.84 20.98
N ARG A 158 12.07 -19.82 22.31
CA ARG A 158 12.84 -20.70 23.22
C ARG A 158 12.49 -22.17 23.00
N ALA A 159 11.21 -22.51 22.96
CA ALA A 159 10.73 -23.90 22.81
C ALA A 159 11.15 -24.51 21.46
N THR A 160 11.05 -23.73 20.39
CA THR A 160 11.40 -24.19 19.04
C THR A 160 12.90 -24.11 18.75
N ARG A 161 13.67 -23.38 19.56
CA ARG A 161 15.10 -23.04 19.33
C ARG A 161 15.35 -22.40 17.96
N ARG A 162 14.33 -21.80 17.36
CA ARG A 162 14.38 -21.16 16.04
C ARG A 162 14.12 -19.67 16.22
N LYS A 163 15.04 -18.83 15.73
CA LYS A 163 14.91 -17.37 15.81
C LYS A 163 14.18 -16.83 14.57
N PRO A 164 13.31 -15.82 14.72
CA PRO A 164 12.82 -15.07 13.57
C PRO A 164 13.96 -14.51 12.73
N VAL A 165 13.77 -14.49 11.41
CA VAL A 165 14.74 -13.92 10.46
C VAL A 165 14.08 -12.77 9.74
N ALA A 166 14.59 -11.55 9.93
CA ALA A 166 14.17 -10.39 9.17
C ALA A 166 15.12 -10.21 7.98
N ASP A 167 14.57 -9.93 6.81
CA ASP A 167 15.34 -9.73 5.59
C ASP A 167 14.58 -8.81 4.63
N THR A 168 15.23 -8.40 3.55
CA THR A 168 14.69 -7.48 2.55
C THR A 168 15.08 -7.95 1.16
N THR A 169 14.16 -7.82 0.18
CA THR A 169 14.47 -8.21 -1.19
C THR A 169 15.51 -7.30 -1.84
N ASP A 170 16.36 -7.89 -2.68
CA ASP A 170 17.33 -7.18 -3.50
C ASP A 170 16.68 -6.32 -4.59
N ALA A 171 17.51 -5.70 -5.45
CA ALA A 171 17.06 -4.88 -6.57
C ALA A 171 16.20 -5.64 -7.60
N SER A 172 16.25 -6.98 -7.60
CA SER A 172 15.42 -7.83 -8.44
C SER A 172 14.11 -8.25 -7.76
N GLY A 173 13.86 -7.82 -6.53
CA GLY A 173 12.70 -8.21 -5.72
C GLY A 173 12.72 -9.67 -5.26
N VAL A 174 13.93 -10.23 -5.09
CA VAL A 174 14.18 -11.58 -4.57
C VAL A 174 15.00 -11.49 -3.27
N ALA A 175 14.77 -12.41 -2.35
CA ALA A 175 15.60 -12.62 -1.17
C ALA A 175 15.86 -14.11 -1.00
N LEU A 176 17.04 -14.47 -0.51
CA LEU A 176 17.45 -15.84 -0.25
C LEU A 176 17.71 -16.01 1.24
N VAL A 177 16.88 -16.80 1.90
CA VAL A 177 16.97 -17.04 3.34
C VAL A 177 17.25 -18.52 3.59
N LYS A 178 18.30 -18.81 4.35
CA LYS A 178 18.61 -20.18 4.79
C LYS A 178 17.85 -20.50 6.07
N LEU A 179 16.88 -21.41 5.98
CA LEU A 179 16.05 -21.84 7.11
C LEU A 179 16.39 -23.30 7.46
N SER A 180 16.47 -23.62 8.74
CA SER A 180 16.74 -24.98 9.22
C SER A 180 15.55 -25.52 10.02
N GLY A 181 14.98 -26.63 9.54
CA GLY A 181 14.02 -27.46 10.25
C GLY A 181 12.64 -26.83 10.55
N GLY A 182 11.64 -27.71 10.64
CA GLY A 182 10.26 -27.38 11.05
C GLY A 182 9.52 -26.41 10.11
N PRO A 183 8.23 -26.14 10.39
CA PRO A 183 7.45 -25.19 9.59
C PRO A 183 7.90 -23.76 9.86
N TRP A 184 7.90 -22.96 8.80
CA TRP A 184 8.18 -21.52 8.83
C TRP A 184 7.02 -20.77 8.17
N TRP A 185 6.82 -19.52 8.57
CA TRP A 185 5.84 -18.62 7.99
C TRP A 185 6.49 -17.31 7.58
N VAL A 186 6.16 -16.80 6.39
CA VAL A 186 6.58 -15.49 5.92
C VAL A 186 5.51 -14.49 6.28
N TYR A 187 5.88 -13.50 7.10
CA TYR A 187 5.06 -12.37 7.47
C TYR A 187 5.57 -11.09 6.81
N SER A 188 4.66 -10.33 6.20
CA SER A 188 4.96 -8.97 5.73
C SER A 188 3.70 -8.12 5.58
N ARG A 189 3.88 -6.80 5.52
CA ARG A 189 2.83 -5.80 5.28
C ARG A 189 3.34 -4.77 4.29
N SER A 190 2.46 -4.28 3.42
CA SER A 190 2.73 -3.14 2.56
C SER A 190 1.50 -2.28 2.38
N TRP A 191 1.67 -0.98 2.22
CA TRP A 191 0.58 -0.06 1.94
C TRP A 191 -0.06 -0.36 0.56
N ASP A 192 -1.38 -0.15 0.42
CA ASP A 192 -2.02 -0.18 -0.90
C ASP A 192 -1.88 1.20 -1.56
N PRO A 193 -1.24 1.30 -2.73
CA PRO A 193 -1.09 2.57 -3.42
C PRO A 193 -2.35 3.20 -3.96
N ARG A 194 -3.43 2.42 -4.05
CA ARG A 194 -4.71 2.88 -4.56
C ARG A 194 -5.69 3.19 -3.44
N ASP A 195 -5.38 2.83 -2.20
CA ASP A 195 -6.21 3.09 -1.03
C ASP A 195 -5.36 3.38 0.21
N PRO A 196 -5.30 4.64 0.67
CA PRO A 196 -4.46 5.04 1.80
C PRO A 196 -4.91 4.42 3.12
N ASN A 197 -6.12 3.88 3.16
CA ASN A 197 -6.71 3.21 4.30
C ASN A 197 -6.63 1.68 4.21
N ALA A 198 -5.93 1.14 3.20
CA ALA A 198 -5.74 -0.29 3.05
C ALA A 198 -4.25 -0.67 3.03
N GLU A 199 -4.01 -1.94 3.33
CA GLU A 199 -2.71 -2.57 3.24
C GLU A 199 -2.84 -3.98 2.67
N TRP A 200 -1.78 -4.42 2.00
CA TRP A 200 -1.53 -5.81 1.73
C TRP A 200 -0.89 -6.48 2.94
N TYR A 201 -1.44 -7.63 3.31
CA TYR A 201 -1.00 -8.45 4.43
C TYR A 201 -0.66 -9.86 3.96
N TRP A 202 0.50 -10.36 4.38
CA TRP A 202 0.92 -11.74 4.17
C TRP A 202 1.27 -12.41 5.50
N ASN A 203 0.78 -13.63 5.67
CA ASN A 203 1.21 -14.57 6.71
C ASN A 203 1.10 -15.99 6.14
N VAL A 204 2.11 -16.36 5.35
CA VAL A 204 2.05 -17.51 4.43
C VAL A 204 3.00 -18.60 4.90
N GLN A 205 2.55 -19.85 4.97
CA GLN A 205 3.43 -20.96 5.32
C GLN A 205 4.45 -21.22 4.20
N VAL A 206 5.70 -21.46 4.57
CA VAL A 206 6.73 -21.96 3.66
C VAL A 206 6.47 -23.45 3.42
N SER A 207 5.84 -23.76 2.29
CA SER A 207 5.53 -25.13 1.86
C SER A 207 6.44 -25.65 0.73
N ALA A 208 7.27 -24.78 0.16
CA ALA A 208 8.18 -25.07 -0.94
C ALA A 208 9.41 -24.15 -0.87
N ASP A 209 10.42 -24.43 -1.70
CA ASP A 209 11.68 -23.66 -1.76
C ASP A 209 11.49 -22.19 -2.17
N THR A 210 10.33 -21.84 -2.74
CA THR A 210 10.01 -20.48 -3.14
C THR A 210 8.65 -20.06 -2.60
N VAL A 211 8.64 -18.94 -1.88
CA VAL A 211 7.42 -18.22 -1.52
C VAL A 211 7.30 -16.96 -2.38
N ARG A 212 6.14 -16.80 -3.00
CA ARG A 212 5.78 -15.59 -3.75
C ARG A 212 4.80 -14.77 -2.92
N LEU A 213 5.15 -13.53 -2.64
CA LEU A 213 4.29 -12.54 -1.99
C LEU A 213 3.69 -11.66 -3.08
N ASN A 214 2.40 -11.83 -3.35
CA ASN A 214 1.65 -11.06 -4.34
C ASN A 214 0.15 -11.04 -3.96
N ALA A 215 -0.71 -10.55 -4.85
CA ALA A 215 -2.16 -10.51 -4.64
C ALA A 215 -2.81 -11.89 -4.43
N ALA A 216 -2.20 -12.96 -4.96
CA ALA A 216 -2.74 -14.32 -4.85
C ALA A 216 -2.41 -14.98 -3.50
N SER A 217 -1.33 -14.55 -2.84
CA SER A 217 -0.91 -15.08 -1.53
C SER A 217 -1.13 -14.10 -0.38
N GLY A 218 -1.59 -12.88 -0.66
CA GLY A 218 -1.85 -11.83 0.30
C GLY A 218 -3.32 -11.47 0.39
N VAL A 219 -3.69 -10.81 1.48
CA VAL A 219 -5.02 -10.27 1.69
C VAL A 219 -4.91 -8.75 1.74
N ASN A 220 -5.71 -8.07 0.93
CA ASN A 220 -5.90 -6.62 1.07
C ASN A 220 -6.92 -6.38 2.18
N ARG A 221 -6.53 -5.61 3.20
CA ARG A 221 -7.37 -5.37 4.37
C ARG A 221 -7.27 -3.91 4.82
N PRO A 222 -8.28 -3.39 5.53
CA PRO A 222 -8.22 -2.04 6.03
C PRO A 222 -7.12 -1.87 7.09
N ARG A 223 -6.57 -0.66 7.17
CA ARG A 223 -5.49 -0.26 8.08
C ARG A 223 -6.07 0.61 9.19
N TYR A 224 -6.43 -0.03 10.30
CA TYR A 224 -6.80 0.60 11.57
C TYR A 224 -5.79 0.28 12.66
#